data_AF-A0A3B8RWH7-F1
#
_entry.id   AF-A0A3B8RWH7-F1
#
_cell.length_a   1.000
_cell.length_b   1.000
_cell.length_c   1.000
_cell.angle_alpha   90.00
_cell.angle_beta   90.00
_cell.angle_gamma   90.00
#
_symmetry.space_group_name_H-M   'P 1'
#
loop_
_entity.id
_entity.type
_entity.pdbx_description
1 polymer ?
#
loop_
_entity_poly.entity_id
_entity_poly.type
_entity_poly.pdbx_seq_one_letter_code
_entity_poly.pdbx_strand_id
1 'polypeptide(L)' 'MKLKYYYLSFLLPLSAFLIFAAFTNKKNDDFHSGNEEVIKFSHKLHAELTDCKTCHSAVVNSISLTDRLYPNHDNCK' A
#
# COMPACT_ATOMS: atom_id res chain seq x y z
N MET A 1 -1.32 44.32 -31.13
CA MET A 1 -1.64 42.93 -31.53
C MET A 1 -3.11 42.64 -31.25
N LYS A 2 -3.84 41.93 -32.12
CA LYS A 2 -5.28 41.65 -31.90
C LYS A 2 -5.48 40.85 -30.61
N LEU A 3 -6.49 41.22 -29.80
CA LEU A 3 -6.75 40.65 -28.47
C LEU A 3 -6.78 39.11 -28.44
N LYS A 4 -7.26 38.49 -29.53
CA LYS A 4 -7.24 37.03 -29.74
C LYS A 4 -5.85 36.37 -29.64
N TYR A 5 -4.78 37.10 -29.99
CA TYR A 5 -3.41 36.57 -29.90
C TYR A 5 -2.90 36.53 -28.45
N TYR A 6 -3.40 37.41 -27.57
CA TYR A 6 -3.07 37.36 -26.13
C TYR A 6 -3.73 36.16 -25.46
N TYR A 7 -5.02 35.93 -25.74
CA TYR A 7 -5.69 34.72 -25.25
C TYR A 7 -4.99 33.46 -25.75
N LEU A 8 -4.65 33.40 -27.03
CA LEU A 8 -3.94 32.26 -27.59
C LEU A 8 -2.56 32.06 -26.94
N SER A 9 -1.83 33.15 -26.68
CA SER A 9 -0.52 33.11 -26.02
C SER A 9 -0.58 32.63 -24.57
N PHE A 10 -1.70 32.82 -23.88
CA PHE A 10 -1.87 32.39 -22.49
C PHE A 10 -2.46 30.98 -22.36
N LEU A 11 -3.35 30.62 -23.28
CA LEU A 11 -4.09 29.35 -23.23
C LEU A 11 -3.22 28.16 -23.62
N LEU A 12 -2.29 28.34 -24.57
CA LEU A 12 -1.33 27.32 -25.02
C LEU A 12 -0.38 26.81 -23.92
N PRO A 13 0.33 27.67 -23.17
CA PRO A 13 1.20 27.20 -22.09
C PRO A 13 0.40 26.64 -20.91
N LEU A 14 -0.79 27.19 -20.62
CA LEU A 14 -1.66 26.69 -19.56
C LEU A 14 -2.16 25.27 -19.85
N SER A 15 -2.63 25.00 -21.08
CA SER A 15 -3.06 23.65 -21.46
C SER A 15 -1.90 22.66 -21.46
N ALA A 16 -0.72 23.05 -21.94
CA ALA A 16 0.49 22.22 -21.91
C ALA A 16 0.90 21.86 -20.48
N PHE A 17 0.85 22.83 -19.55
CA PHE A 17 1.13 22.60 -18.14
C PHE A 17 0.14 21.62 -17.50
N LEU A 18 -1.16 21.78 -17.77
CA LEU A 18 -2.20 20.90 -17.25
C LEU A 18 -2.06 19.46 -17.79
N ILE A 19 -1.75 19.31 -19.07
CA ILE A 19 -1.48 18.01 -19.70
C ILE A 19 -0.27 17.36 -19.02
N PHE A 20 0.83 18.10 -18.87
CA PHE A 20 2.03 17.60 -18.21
C PHE A 20 1.74 17.15 -16.76
N ALA A 21 1.05 17.98 -15.97
CA ALA A 21 0.68 17.66 -14.60
C ALA A 21 -0.26 16.44 -14.47
N ALA A 22 -1.13 16.22 -15.46
CA ALA A 22 -2.02 15.06 -15.49
C ALA A 22 -1.27 13.75 -15.73
N PHE A 23 -0.26 13.76 -16.61
CA PHE A 23 0.49 12.55 -16.96
C PHE A 23 1.71 12.27 -16.06
N THR A 24 2.18 13.24 -15.26
CA THR A 24 3.30 13.03 -14.33
C THR A 24 2.90 12.35 -13.01
N ASN A 25 1.60 12.23 -12.73
CA ASN A 25 1.08 11.50 -11.56
C ASN A 25 0.99 9.97 -11.80
N LYS A 26 2.00 9.38 -12.43
CA LYS A 26 2.17 7.93 -12.37
C LYS A 26 2.83 7.60 -11.03
N LYS A 27 2.02 7.47 -9.97
CA LYS A 27 2.44 6.65 -8.84
C LYS A 27 2.64 5.25 -9.39
N ASN A 28 3.82 4.67 -9.17
CA ASN A 28 3.94 3.24 -9.25
C ASN A 28 3.05 2.73 -8.12
N ASP A 29 1.81 2.39 -8.46
CA ASP A 29 0.97 1.62 -7.57
C ASP A 29 1.60 0.22 -7.53
N ASP A 30 2.70 0.10 -6.80
CA ASP A 30 3.01 -1.14 -6.10
C ASP A 30 1.77 -1.36 -5.25
N PHE A 31 0.91 -2.25 -5.75
CA PHE A 31 -0.30 -2.67 -5.08
C PHE A 31 0.14 -3.40 -3.81
N HIS A 32 0.45 -2.63 -2.76
CA HIS A 32 0.53 -3.07 -1.39
C HIS A 32 -0.88 -3.49 -0.99
N SER A 33 -1.24 -4.71 -1.38
CA SER A 33 -2.55 -5.32 -1.14
C SER A 33 -2.82 -5.63 0.34
N GLY A 34 -1.89 -5.30 1.22
CA GLY A 34 -1.95 -5.62 2.63
C GLY A 34 -2.02 -4.40 3.52
N ASN A 35 -2.32 -4.66 4.79
CA ASN A 35 -2.50 -3.63 5.81
C ASN A 35 -1.16 -3.15 6.41
N GLU A 36 -0.01 -3.47 5.83
CA GLU A 36 1.31 -3.15 6.39
C GLU A 36 1.55 -1.64 6.60
N GLU A 37 0.92 -0.79 5.79
CA GLU A 37 1.00 0.67 5.94
C GLU A 37 0.05 1.23 7.01
N VAL A 38 -0.99 0.46 7.36
CA VAL A 38 -2.05 0.86 8.30
C VAL A 38 -1.83 0.25 9.69
N ILE A 39 -1.32 -0.98 9.74
CA ILE A 39 -1.15 -1.78 10.96
C ILE A 39 0.34 -1.92 11.24
N LYS A 40 0.79 -1.23 12.30
CA LYS A 40 2.15 -1.40 12.83
C LYS A 40 2.22 -2.69 13.64
N PHE A 41 2.81 -3.73 13.06
CA PHE A 41 3.05 -5.00 13.73
C PHE A 41 4.55 -5.20 14.01
N SER A 42 4.89 -5.64 15.23
CA SER A 42 6.26 -5.98 15.62
C SER A 42 6.32 -7.40 16.16
N HIS A 43 6.90 -8.32 15.39
CA HIS A 43 7.06 -9.70 15.82
C HIS A 43 7.94 -9.83 17.07
N LYS A 44 8.99 -9.00 17.17
CA LYS A 44 9.90 -8.99 18.33
C LYS A 44 9.17 -8.66 19.63
N LEU A 45 8.37 -7.60 19.62
CA LEU A 45 7.60 -7.19 20.80
C LEU A 45 6.62 -8.30 21.22
N HIS A 46 5.92 -8.90 20.27
CA HIS A 46 4.96 -9.96 20.59
C HIS A 46 5.64 -11.22 21.13
N ALA A 47 6.81 -11.60 20.59
CA ALA A 47 7.56 -12.74 21.12
C ALA A 47 8.05 -12.53 22.57
N GLU A 48 8.18 -11.28 23.02
CA GLU A 48 8.51 -10.94 24.42
C GLU A 48 7.28 -10.94 25.34
N LEU A 49 6.08 -10.67 24.80
CA LEU A 49 4.85 -10.49 25.56
C LEU A 49 3.91 -11.71 25.58
N THR A 50 3.99 -12.59 24.57
CA THR A 50 3.11 -13.74 24.43
C THR A 50 3.88 -14.99 23.98
N ASP A 51 3.31 -16.16 24.25
CA ASP A 51 3.85 -17.43 23.75
C ASP A 51 3.61 -17.60 22.24
N CYS A 52 4.47 -18.41 21.61
CA CYS A 52 4.43 -18.65 20.17
C CYS A 52 3.10 -19.27 19.71
N LYS A 53 2.45 -20.11 20.53
CA LYS A 53 1.25 -20.87 20.16
C LYS A 53 0.02 -19.97 20.10
N THR A 54 0.01 -18.86 20.85
CA THR A 54 -1.07 -17.86 20.79
C THR A 54 -1.30 -17.34 19.36
N CYS A 55 -0.22 -17.07 18.61
CA CYS A 55 -0.34 -16.66 17.20
C CYS A 55 -0.16 -17.82 16.21
N HIS A 56 0.77 -18.74 16.45
CA HIS A 56 1.05 -19.89 15.57
C HIS A 56 0.20 -21.12 15.93
N SER A 57 -1.09 -20.93 16.17
CA SER A 57 -2.00 -21.99 16.64
C SER A 57 -2.14 -23.15 15.66
N ALA A 58 -2.03 -22.88 14.35
CA ALA A 58 -2.12 -23.88 13.29
C ALA A 58 -0.94 -24.87 13.29
N VAL A 59 0.24 -24.45 13.77
CA VAL A 59 1.45 -25.30 13.76
C VAL A 59 1.25 -26.57 14.59
N VAL A 60 0.55 -26.45 15.72
CA VAL A 60 0.40 -27.56 16.68
C VAL A 60 -0.41 -28.73 16.11
N ASN A 61 -1.30 -28.46 15.16
CA ASN A 61 -2.21 -29.45 14.59
C ASN A 61 -1.85 -29.81 13.14
N SER A 62 -0.75 -29.27 12.61
CA SER A 62 -0.34 -29.50 11.24
C SER A 62 0.17 -30.93 11.06
N ILE A 63 -0.27 -31.56 9.98
CA ILE A 63 0.17 -32.90 9.58
C ILE A 63 0.74 -32.92 8.16
N SER A 64 0.72 -31.78 7.45
CA SER A 64 1.25 -31.61 6.11
C SER A 64 2.18 -30.41 6.02
N LEU A 65 3.27 -30.56 5.26
CA LEU A 65 4.19 -29.48 4.93
C LEU A 65 3.56 -28.39 4.03
N THR A 66 2.38 -28.65 3.47
CA THR A 66 1.64 -27.71 2.63
C THR A 66 0.60 -26.90 3.40
N ASP A 67 0.45 -27.13 4.70
CA ASP A 67 -0.52 -26.42 5.52
C ASP A 67 -0.18 -24.92 5.60
N ARG A 68 -1.21 -24.06 5.62
CA ARG A 68 -1.02 -22.63 5.86
C ARG A 68 -0.84 -22.39 7.36
N LEU A 69 0.41 -22.27 7.79
CA LEU A 69 0.78 -22.13 9.22
C LEU A 69 1.05 -20.69 9.66
N TYR A 70 0.86 -19.72 8.77
CA TYR A 70 0.97 -18.31 9.10
C TYR A 70 -0.25 -17.85 9.91
N PRO A 71 -0.03 -17.04 10.96
CA PRO A 71 -1.13 -16.39 11.68
C PRO A 71 -2.00 -15.55 10.73
N ASN A 72 -3.28 -15.42 11.07
CA ASN A 72 -4.25 -14.59 10.35
C ASN A 72 -4.89 -13.56 11.31
N HIS A 73 -5.86 -12.78 10.82
CA HIS A 73 -6.53 -11.75 11.63
C HIS A 73 -7.23 -12.30 12.86
N ASP A 74 -7.70 -13.55 12.86
CA ASP A 74 -8.34 -14.18 14.02
C ASP A 74 -7.35 -14.43 15.17
N ASN A 75 -6.04 -14.41 14.88
CA ASN A 75 -4.98 -14.50 15.88
C ASN A 75 -4.65 -13.14 16.54
N CYS A 76 -5.13 -12.02 16.00
CA CYS A 76 -4.96 -10.70 16.59
C CYS A 76 -6.08 -10.46 17.62
N LYS A 77 -5.74 -10.42 18.92
CA LYS A 77 -6.66 -10.11 20.02
C LYS A 77 -6.19 -8.90 20.82
#